data_AF-A0AAX3PH67-F1
#
_entry.id   AF-A0AAX3PH67-F1
#
_cell.length_a   1.000
_cell.length_b   1.000
_cell.length_c   1.000
_cell.angle_alpha   90.00
_cell.angle_beta   90.00
_cell.angle_gamma   90.00
#
_symmetry.space_group_name_H-M   'P 1'
#
loop_
_entity.id
_entity.type
_entity.pdbx_description
1 polymer ?
#
loop_
_entity_poly.entity_id
_entity_poly.type
_entity_poly.pdbx_seq_one_letter_code
_entity_poly.pdbx_strand_id
1 'polypeptide(L)'
;MNDVQLIKNLGGVNSVARLLGITPASVSGWSAIPTDRKIRLAVIAEDMGVCTRKELFPSTYQDIWIELRSSESELINFDSSKK
;
A
#
# COMPACT_ATOMS: atom_id res chain seq x y z
N MET A 1 7.04 -2.04 7.57
CA MET A 1 7.25 -3.30 6.81
C MET A 1 8.26 -3.04 5.69
N ASN A 2 9.28 -3.87 5.47
CA ASN A 2 10.19 -3.75 4.31
C ASN A 2 9.85 -4.74 3.18
N ASP A 3 10.44 -4.56 1.99
CA ASP A 3 10.11 -5.33 0.78
C ASP A 3 10.34 -6.84 0.93
N VAL A 4 11.47 -7.24 1.55
CA VAL A 4 11.80 -8.65 1.78
C VAL A 4 10.80 -9.29 2.74
N GLN A 5 10.44 -8.58 3.81
CA GLN A 5 9.44 -9.03 4.77
C GLN A 5 8.05 -9.11 4.12
N LEU A 6 7.68 -8.13 3.29
CA LEU A 6 6.40 -8.13 2.57
C LEU A 6 6.28 -9.35 1.67
N ILE A 7 7.29 -9.63 0.83
CA ILE A 7 7.29 -10.81 -0.04
C ILE A 7 7.19 -12.09 0.78
N LYS A 8 7.98 -12.21 1.86
CA LYS A 8 7.95 -13.38 2.74
C LYS A 8 6.57 -13.59 3.37
N ASN A 9 5.99 -12.54 3.94
CA ASN A 9 4.71 -12.60 4.66
C ASN A 9 3.52 -12.82 3.73
N LEU A 10 3.63 -12.45 2.44
CA LEU A 10 2.66 -12.78 1.40
C LEU A 10 2.79 -14.21 0.85
N GLY A 11 3.68 -15.04 1.41
CA GLY A 11 3.88 -16.43 1.01
C GLY A 11 5.03 -16.65 0.01
N GLY A 12 5.92 -15.67 -0.13
CA GLY A 12 7.11 -15.74 -0.97
C GLY A 12 6.86 -15.41 -2.45
N VAL A 13 7.93 -15.56 -3.24
CA VAL A 13 8.00 -15.16 -4.67
C VAL A 13 6.85 -15.73 -5.51
N ASN A 14 6.55 -17.02 -5.37
CA ASN A 14 5.50 -17.68 -6.16
C ASN A 14 4.11 -17.15 -5.83
N SER A 15 3.83 -16.88 -4.56
CA SER A 15 2.55 -16.32 -4.12
C SER A 15 2.39 -14.89 -4.64
N VAL A 16 3.40 -14.05 -4.46
CA VAL A 16 3.42 -12.66 -4.96
C VAL A 16 3.23 -12.61 -6.48
N ALA A 17 3.91 -13.50 -7.23
CA ALA A 17 3.77 -13.59 -8.68
C ALA A 17 2.32 -13.92 -9.09
N ARG A 18 1.68 -14.87 -8.39
CA ARG A 18 0.27 -15.22 -8.61
C ARG A 18 -0.68 -14.07 -8.29
N LEU A 19 -0.48 -13.37 -7.16
CA LEU A 19 -1.29 -12.22 -6.75
C LEU A 19 -1.24 -11.08 -7.77
N LEU A 20 -0.09 -10.88 -8.42
CA LEU A 20 0.11 -9.83 -9.40
C LEU A 20 -0.18 -10.24 -10.85
N GLY A 21 -0.36 -11.54 -11.12
CA GLY A 21 -0.55 -12.07 -12.47
C GLY A 21 0.71 -11.96 -13.34
N ILE A 22 1.89 -12.17 -12.75
CA ILE A 22 3.20 -12.11 -13.43
C ILE A 22 3.99 -13.40 -13.19
N THR A 23 5.16 -13.53 -13.83
CA THR A 23 6.01 -14.71 -13.65
C THR A 23 6.81 -14.64 -12.34
N PRO A 24 7.11 -15.78 -11.69
CA PRO A 24 8.00 -15.82 -10.52
C PRO A 24 9.38 -15.22 -10.79
N ALA A 25 9.92 -15.43 -12.00
CA ALA A 25 11.20 -14.87 -12.44
C ALA A 25 11.21 -13.33 -12.40
N SER A 26 10.09 -12.68 -12.70
CA SER A 26 9.96 -11.23 -12.57
C SER A 26 10.11 -10.78 -11.12
N VAL A 27 9.49 -11.48 -10.17
CA VAL A 27 9.53 -11.12 -8.74
C VAL A 27 10.91 -11.38 -8.15
N SER A 28 11.54 -12.50 -8.49
CA SER A 28 12.89 -12.83 -7.99
C SER A 28 13.98 -11.87 -8.50
N GLY A 29 13.74 -11.20 -9.63
CA GLY A 29 14.68 -10.24 -10.22
C GLY A 29 14.62 -8.83 -9.63
N TRP A 30 13.69 -8.55 -8.71
CA TRP A 30 13.54 -7.23 -8.11
C TRP A 30 14.64 -6.92 -7.10
N SER A 31 15.37 -5.82 -7.31
CA SER A 31 16.24 -5.23 -6.28
C SER A 31 15.44 -4.50 -5.20
N ALA A 32 14.33 -3.89 -5.60
CA ALA A 32 13.25 -3.35 -4.77
C ALA A 32 11.93 -3.59 -5.50
N ILE A 33 10.82 -3.68 -4.76
CA ILE A 33 9.51 -3.86 -5.38
C ILE A 33 9.19 -2.58 -6.18
N PRO A 34 8.89 -2.67 -7.49
CA PRO A 34 8.47 -1.50 -8.27
C PRO A 34 7.27 -0.81 -7.63
N THR A 35 7.27 0.52 -7.60
CA THR A 35 6.28 1.31 -6.84
C THR A 35 4.83 0.96 -7.20
N ASP A 36 4.50 0.82 -8.49
CA ASP A 36 3.18 0.42 -8.97
C ASP A 36 2.75 -0.94 -8.42
N ARG A 37 3.69 -1.89 -8.37
CA ARG A 37 3.46 -3.22 -7.80
C ARG A 37 3.30 -3.15 -6.29
N LYS A 38 4.10 -2.35 -5.61
CA LYS A 38 4.03 -2.16 -4.16
C LYS A 38 2.70 -1.52 -3.73
N ILE A 39 2.17 -0.56 -4.50
CA ILE A 39 0.84 0.03 -4.27
C ILE A 39 -0.23 -1.06 -4.33
N ARG A 40 -0.22 -1.91 -5.37
CA ARG A 40 -1.19 -3.01 -5.50
C ARG A 40 -1.03 -4.05 -4.38
N LEU A 41 0.20 -4.42 -4.05
CA LEU A 41 0.48 -5.36 -2.97
C LEU A 41 0.07 -4.83 -1.60
N ALA A 42 0.13 -3.52 -1.36
CA ALA A 42 -0.26 -2.93 -0.09
C ALA A 42 -1.75 -3.11 0.21
N VAL A 43 -2.61 -2.94 -0.79
CA VAL A 43 -4.06 -3.20 -0.65
C VAL A 43 -4.32 -4.68 -0.35
N ILE A 44 -3.66 -5.58 -1.11
CA ILE A 44 -3.81 -7.03 -0.94
C ILE A 44 -3.30 -7.47 0.45
N ALA A 45 -2.16 -6.96 0.88
CA ALA A 45 -1.57 -7.28 2.17
C ALA A 45 -2.45 -6.79 3.34
N GLU A 46 -3.11 -5.64 3.19
CA GLU A 46 -4.04 -5.12 4.19
C GLU A 46 -5.31 -5.96 4.27
N ASP A 47 -5.90 -6.33 3.12
CA ASP A 47 -7.06 -7.22 3.05
C ASP A 47 -6.77 -8.60 3.67
N MET A 48 -5.55 -9.10 3.50
CA MET A 48 -5.07 -10.35 4.10
C MET A 48 -4.65 -10.22 5.58
N GLY A 49 -4.71 -9.03 6.18
CA GLY A 49 -4.30 -8.78 7.56
C GLY A 49 -2.79 -8.87 7.83
N VAL A 50 -1.95 -8.78 6.78
CA VAL A 50 -0.48 -8.90 6.87
C VAL A 50 0.17 -7.61 7.35
N CYS A 51 -0.28 -6.48 6.83
CA CYS A 51 0.16 -5.14 7.23
C CYS A 51 -0.78 -4.10 6.62
N THR A 52 -0.78 -2.89 7.16
CA THR A 52 -1.56 -1.77 6.61
C THR A 52 -0.81 -1.05 5.49
N ARG A 53 -1.56 -0.40 4.60
CA ARG A 53 -1.08 0.55 3.59
C ARG A 53 -0.23 1.65 4.22
N LYS A 54 -0.59 2.11 5.43
CA LYS A 54 0.18 3.11 6.20
C LYS A 54 1.56 2.60 6.61
N GLU A 55 1.69 1.32 6.98
CA GLU A 55 2.99 0.72 7.33
C GLU A 55 3.93 0.52 6.12
N LEU A 56 3.38 0.46 4.91
CA LEU A 56 4.15 0.33 3.66
C LEU A 56 4.46 1.68 3.00
N PHE A 57 3.60 2.67 3.17
CA PHE A 57 3.72 4.01 2.59
C PHE A 57 3.53 5.10 3.65
N PRO A 58 4.37 5.16 4.70
CA PRO A 58 4.12 5.98 5.89
C PRO A 58 4.01 7.49 5.61
N SER A 59 4.70 7.99 4.60
CA SER A 59 4.70 9.41 4.24
C SER A 59 3.77 9.78 3.08
N THR A 60 3.30 8.80 2.30
CA THR A 60 2.57 9.06 1.04
C THR A 60 1.24 8.33 0.93
N TYR A 61 0.82 7.57 1.95
CA TYR A 61 -0.43 6.81 1.91
C TYR A 61 -1.65 7.70 1.63
N GLN A 62 -1.67 8.95 2.11
CA GLN A 62 -2.77 9.90 1.90
C GLN A 62 -2.82 10.46 0.48
N ASP A 63 -1.72 10.39 -0.27
CA ASP A 63 -1.67 10.81 -1.67
C ASP A 63 -2.10 9.69 -2.61
N ILE A 64 -1.82 8.44 -2.24
CA ILE A 64 -2.17 7.24 -3.00
C ILE A 64 -3.63 6.83 -2.74
N TRP A 65 -4.06 6.88 -1.48
CA TRP A 65 -5.39 6.50 -1.01
C TRP A 65 -6.05 7.67 -0.32
N ILE A 66 -6.77 8.48 -1.09
CA ILE A 66 -7.42 9.72 -0.62
C ILE A 66 -8.44 9.45 0.50
N GLU A 67 -9.04 8.26 0.52
CA GLU A 67 -9.98 7.83 1.54
C GLU A 67 -9.34 7.64 2.93
N LEU A 68 -8.00 7.59 3.00
CA LEU A 68 -7.25 7.51 4.26
C LEU A 68 -6.81 8.87 4.81
N ARG A 69 -7.20 9.98 4.15
CA ARG A 69 -7.00 11.34 4.69
C ARG A 69 -7.88 11.53 5.93
N SER A 70 -7.38 12.24 6.94
CA SER A 70 -8.22 12.61 8.08
C SER A 70 -9.38 13.48 7.60
N SER A 71 -10.59 13.12 8.01
CA SER A 71 -11.83 13.86 7.74
C SER A 71 -11.85 15.27 8.33
N GLU A 72 -10.90 15.62 9.19
CA GLU A 72 -10.70 17.00 9.70
C GLU A 72 -10.42 18.03 8.59
N SER A 73 -10.02 17.58 7.39
CA SER A 73 -9.87 18.46 6.23
C SER A 73 -11.20 18.99 5.66
N GLU A 74 -12.36 18.44 6.04
CA GLU A 74 -13.68 18.94 5.62
C GLU A 74 -14.32 19.93 6.61
N LEU A 75 -13.88 19.97 7.87
CA LEU A 75 -14.46 20.85 8.89
C LEU A 75 -13.91 22.28 8.88
N ILE A 76 -12.79 22.54 8.19
CA ILE A 76 -12.15 23.86 8.18
C ILE A 76 -12.86 24.86 7.23
N ASN A 77 -13.68 24.37 6.28
CA ASN A 77 -14.34 25.25 5.28
C ASN A 77 -15.76 25.71 5.67
N PHE A 78 -16.32 25.29 6.81
CA PHE A 78 -17.72 25.62 7.16
C PHE A 78 -17.87 26.71 8.24
N ASP A 79 -16.80 27.06 8.97
CA ASP A 79 -16.88 27.94 10.15
C ASP A 79 -16.44 29.40 9.88
N SER A 80 -16.66 29.92 8.67
CA SER A 80 -16.34 31.32 8.33
C SER A 80 -17.55 32.19 7.96
N SER A 81 -18.80 31.71 8.18
CA SER A 81 -19.99 32.46 7.76
C SER A 81 -21.11 32.58 8.80
N LYS A 82 -20.81 32.48 10.10
CA LYS A 82 -21.75 32.94 11.14
C LYS A 82 -21.16 34.12 11.90
N LYS A 83 -21.29 35.30 11.30
CA LYS A 83 -21.39 36.58 12.00
C LYS A 83 -22.85 37.00 12.02
#